data_AF-A0A1E4GSB2-F1
#
_entry.id   AF-A0A1E4GSB2-F1
#
_cell.length_a   1.000
_cell.length_b   1.000
_cell.length_c   1.000
_cell.angle_alpha   90.00
_cell.angle_beta   90.00
_cell.angle_gamma   90.00
#
_symmetry.space_group_name_H-M   'P 1'
#
loop_
_entity.id
_entity.type
_entity.pdbx_description
1 polymer ?
#
loop_
_entity_poly.entity_id
_entity_poly.type
_entity_poly.pdbx_seq_one_letter_code
_entity_poly.pdbx_strand_id
1 'polypeptide(L)'
;MAWAGGAQAAVTVLGGGLARECSNAALGGQSDSRSEEACTQALSTELLDLRDRAGTYVNRGVIKLRRKEFASAEWDFNRAIETKPDLGEAYVNRGAAWVGARRYADGLADINRALELGVSEPEKAYYNRALAHEGLEDLRAAYFDYRKAVELKPDWAPPQKELARFTVERR
;
A
#
# COMPACT_ATOMS: atom_id res chain seq x y z
N MET A 1 -12.35 -18.84 0.79
CA MET A 1 -11.10 -18.30 0.20
C MET A 1 -10.71 -17.06 0.99
N ALA A 2 -9.62 -17.14 1.75
CA ALA A 2 -9.12 -16.02 2.52
C ALA A 2 -8.55 -14.98 1.55
N TRP A 3 -9.02 -13.74 1.68
CA TRP A 3 -8.50 -12.57 0.98
C TRP A 3 -6.97 -12.49 1.20
N ALA A 4 -6.17 -12.77 0.16
CA ALA A 4 -4.74 -12.46 0.15
C ALA A 4 -4.63 -10.95 -0.02
N GLY A 5 -4.67 -10.20 1.08
CA GLY A 5 -4.70 -8.73 1.05
C GLY A 5 -3.55 -8.16 0.21
N GLY A 6 -3.82 -7.06 -0.50
CA GLY A 6 -2.78 -6.32 -1.23
C GLY A 6 -1.63 -5.93 -0.32
N ALA A 7 -0.41 -5.90 -0.82
CA ALA A 7 0.78 -5.53 -0.08
C ALA A 7 0.76 -4.03 0.28
N GLN A 8 1.16 -3.67 1.50
CA GLN A 8 1.20 -2.27 1.94
C GLN A 8 2.63 -1.76 2.04
N ALA A 9 2.85 -0.48 1.76
CA ALA A 9 4.14 0.20 1.84
C ALA A 9 4.11 1.28 2.94
N ALA A 10 4.65 0.97 4.12
CA ALA A 10 4.71 1.93 5.22
C ALA A 10 5.87 2.93 4.99
N VAL A 11 5.73 4.14 5.51
CA VAL A 11 6.69 5.24 5.29
C VAL A 11 7.49 5.50 6.57
N THR A 12 8.80 5.65 6.43
CA THR A 12 9.66 6.03 7.56
C THR A 12 9.52 7.52 7.87
N VAL A 13 9.18 7.83 9.12
CA VAL A 13 9.21 9.17 9.72
C VAL A 13 10.50 9.31 10.53
N LEU A 14 11.31 10.34 10.27
CA LEU A 14 12.66 10.45 10.83
C LEU A 14 12.71 11.20 12.18
N GLY A 15 11.70 12.01 12.49
CA GLY A 15 11.62 12.80 13.72
C GLY A 15 11.56 11.98 15.02
N GLY A 16 11.46 12.67 16.16
CA GLY A 16 11.12 12.05 17.45
C GLY A 16 9.61 11.98 17.67
N GLY A 17 9.19 11.44 18.82
CA GLY A 17 7.80 11.52 19.27
C GLY A 17 6.83 10.50 18.66
N LEU A 18 5.55 10.84 18.72
CA LEU A 18 4.42 9.98 18.37
C LEU A 18 4.39 9.68 16.87
N ALA A 19 4.82 10.61 16.00
CA ALA A 19 4.88 10.33 14.57
C ALA A 19 5.88 9.20 14.25
N ARG A 20 6.99 9.13 14.99
CA ARG A 20 7.95 8.01 14.87
C ARG A 20 7.43 6.73 15.49
N GLU A 21 6.73 6.80 16.61
CA GLU A 21 6.06 5.62 17.18
C GLU A 21 5.04 5.04 16.20
N CYS A 22 4.21 5.89 15.60
CA CYS A 22 3.29 5.54 14.53
C CYS A 22 4.00 4.88 13.33
N SER A 23 5.12 5.45 12.89
CA SER A 23 5.92 4.90 11.79
C SER A 23 6.50 3.52 12.13
N ASN A 24 7.09 3.37 13.32
CA ASN A 24 7.60 2.08 13.79
C ASN A 24 6.48 1.04 13.91
N ALA A 25 5.30 1.44 14.37
CA ALA A 25 4.14 0.57 14.46
C ALA A 25 3.69 0.07 13.09
N ALA A 26 3.56 0.99 12.14
CA ALA A 26 3.21 0.64 10.76
C ALA A 26 4.28 -0.27 10.13
N LEU A 27 5.57 0.05 10.25
CA LEU A 27 6.67 -0.79 9.74
C LEU A 27 6.72 -2.17 10.42
N GLY A 28 6.42 -2.23 11.72
CA GLY A 28 6.39 -3.45 12.52
C GLY A 28 5.18 -4.36 12.30
N GLY A 29 4.28 -4.01 11.37
CA GLY A 29 3.12 -4.85 11.07
C GLY A 29 1.94 -4.69 12.03
N GLN A 30 1.98 -3.71 12.94
CA GLN A 30 0.95 -3.53 13.96
C GLN A 30 -0.37 -3.02 13.34
N SER A 31 -1.48 -3.34 13.99
CA SER A 31 -2.83 -2.98 13.55
C SER A 31 -3.78 -2.68 14.73
N ASP A 32 -3.25 -2.55 15.94
CA ASP A 32 -4.04 -2.31 17.15
C ASP A 32 -4.42 -0.84 17.32
N SER A 33 -5.42 -0.58 18.18
CA SER A 33 -5.95 0.76 18.41
C SER A 33 -4.92 1.72 19.02
N ARG A 34 -3.98 1.23 19.83
CA ARG A 34 -2.95 2.07 20.44
C ARG A 34 -1.99 2.59 19.36
N SER A 35 -1.61 1.74 18.42
CA SER A 35 -0.80 2.12 17.25
C SER A 35 -1.47 3.21 16.41
N GLU A 36 -2.77 3.08 16.16
CA GLU A 36 -3.56 4.12 15.47
C GLU A 36 -3.68 5.42 16.29
N GLU A 37 -3.86 5.30 17.61
CA GLU A 37 -3.97 6.44 18.51
C GLU A 37 -2.70 7.27 18.51
N ALA A 38 -1.52 6.64 18.54
CA ALA A 38 -0.24 7.32 18.42
C ALA A 38 -0.16 8.17 17.13
N CYS A 39 -0.58 7.61 15.99
CA CYS A 39 -0.65 8.37 14.74
C CYS A 39 -1.61 9.56 14.82
N THR A 40 -2.77 9.37 15.45
CA THR A 40 -3.82 10.39 15.57
C THR A 40 -3.37 11.53 16.48
N GLN A 41 -2.72 11.22 17.60
CA GLN A 41 -2.15 12.21 18.49
C GLN A 41 -1.02 12.96 17.78
N ALA A 42 -0.09 12.28 17.10
CA ALA A 42 0.97 12.91 16.32
C ALA A 42 0.45 13.95 15.32
N LEU A 43 -0.57 13.59 14.52
CA LEU A 43 -1.16 14.49 13.53
C LEU A 43 -1.84 15.73 14.12
N SER A 44 -2.27 15.67 15.38
CA SER A 44 -3.01 16.74 16.06
C SER A 44 -2.16 17.59 17.00
N THR A 45 -1.09 17.05 17.58
CA THR A 45 -0.28 17.73 18.61
C THR A 45 1.13 18.09 18.15
N GLU A 46 1.70 17.37 17.18
CA GLU A 46 3.08 17.59 16.76
C GLU A 46 3.19 18.57 15.58
N LEU A 47 4.24 19.38 15.60
CA LEU A 47 4.61 20.25 14.49
C LEU A 47 5.40 19.44 13.46
N LEU A 48 4.67 18.77 12.56
CA LEU A 48 5.23 17.97 11.48
C LEU A 48 5.45 18.79 10.22
N ASP A 49 6.61 18.61 9.58
CA ASP A 49 6.83 19.07 8.22
C ASP A 49 5.90 18.33 7.23
N LEU A 50 5.84 18.80 5.98
CA LEU A 50 4.93 18.22 4.97
C LEU A 50 5.21 16.74 4.70
N ARG A 51 6.49 16.33 4.75
CA ARG A 51 6.90 14.96 4.49
C ARG A 51 6.44 14.04 5.62
N ASP A 52 6.76 14.40 6.86
CA ASP A 52 6.45 13.59 8.04
C ASP A 52 4.94 13.60 8.32
N ARG A 53 4.23 14.70 8.05
CA ARG A 53 2.76 14.75 8.10
C ARG A 53 2.13 13.79 7.10
N ALA A 54 2.55 13.83 5.84
CA ALA A 54 2.03 12.91 4.81
C ALA A 54 2.38 11.45 5.14
N GLY A 55 3.62 11.18 5.58
CA GLY A 55 4.05 9.86 6.02
C GLY A 55 3.24 9.33 7.21
N THR A 56 2.87 10.19 8.16
CA THR A 56 2.05 9.80 9.33
C THR A 56 0.62 9.47 8.93
N TYR A 57 0.02 10.20 7.98
CA TYR A 57 -1.25 9.81 7.36
C TYR A 57 -1.14 8.45 6.68
N VAL A 58 -0.09 8.21 5.87
CA VAL A 58 0.13 6.90 5.23
C VAL A 58 0.21 5.78 6.27
N ASN A 59 1.00 5.96 7.32
CA ASN A 59 1.18 4.95 8.36
C ASN A 59 -0.11 4.62 9.11
N ARG A 60 -0.92 5.64 9.45
CA ARG A 60 -2.24 5.42 10.04
C ARG A 60 -3.19 4.69 9.09
N GLY A 61 -3.18 5.07 7.82
CA GLY A 61 -3.97 4.41 6.78
C GLY A 61 -3.57 2.94 6.61
N VAL A 62 -2.27 2.62 6.66
CA VAL A 62 -1.77 1.23 6.59
C VAL A 62 -2.24 0.40 7.80
N ILE A 63 -2.21 0.96 9.01
CA ILE A 63 -2.72 0.32 10.23
C ILE A 63 -4.21 -0.04 10.07
N LYS A 64 -5.03 0.90 9.58
CA LYS A 64 -6.47 0.70 9.30
C LYS A 64 -6.72 -0.30 8.18
N LEU A 65 -5.90 -0.25 7.12
CA LEU A 65 -6.01 -1.15 5.97
C LEU A 65 -5.78 -2.61 6.36
N ARG A 66 -4.89 -2.89 7.32
CA ARG A 66 -4.69 -4.24 7.87
C ARG A 66 -5.92 -4.79 8.57
N ARG A 67 -6.71 -3.92 9.20
CA ARG A 67 -8.03 -4.25 9.77
C ARG A 67 -9.15 -4.28 8.72
N LYS A 68 -8.82 -4.06 7.44
CA LYS A 68 -9.76 -3.99 6.30
C LYS A 68 -10.75 -2.83 6.40
N GLU A 69 -10.39 -1.78 7.12
CA GLU A 69 -11.18 -0.55 7.21
C GLU A 69 -10.93 0.35 6.00
N PHE A 70 -11.35 -0.11 4.83
CA PHE A 70 -10.96 0.48 3.55
C PHE A 70 -11.33 1.97 3.42
N ALA A 71 -12.53 2.36 3.83
CA ALA A 71 -12.97 3.77 3.76
C ALA A 71 -12.17 4.68 4.70
N SER A 72 -11.87 4.21 5.92
CA SER A 72 -11.06 4.96 6.87
C SER A 72 -9.60 5.07 6.43
N ALA A 73 -9.06 4.02 5.82
CA ALA A 73 -7.71 4.03 5.24
C ALA A 73 -7.63 4.95 4.01
N GLU A 74 -8.62 4.89 3.12
CA GLU A 74 -8.75 5.78 1.96
C GLU A 74 -8.72 7.25 2.38
N TRP A 75 -9.48 7.61 3.42
CA TRP A 75 -9.47 8.98 3.94
C TRP A 75 -8.06 9.44 4.32
N ASP A 76 -7.29 8.58 5.00
CA ASP A 76 -5.91 8.89 5.38
C ASP A 76 -5.01 9.03 4.16
N PHE A 77 -5.13 8.16 3.16
CA PHE A 77 -4.34 8.27 1.95
C PHE A 77 -4.70 9.51 1.11
N ASN A 78 -5.97 9.91 1.08
CA ASN A 78 -6.40 11.17 0.48
C ASN A 78 -5.72 12.36 1.18
N ARG A 79 -5.65 12.37 2.51
CA ARG A 79 -4.94 13.43 3.26
C ARG A 79 -3.44 13.42 3.01
N ALA A 80 -2.82 12.24 2.89
CA ALA A 80 -1.42 12.14 2.52
C ALA A 80 -1.15 12.73 1.12
N ILE A 81 -2.01 12.42 0.13
CA ILE A 81 -1.91 12.95 -1.24
C ILE A 81 -2.15 14.46 -1.27
N GLU A 82 -3.14 14.98 -0.54
CA GLU A 82 -3.37 16.43 -0.42
C GLU A 82 -2.17 17.15 0.19
N THR A 83 -1.51 16.53 1.18
CA THR A 83 -0.34 17.10 1.86
C THR A 83 0.92 17.03 0.99
N LYS A 84 1.11 15.91 0.28
CA LYS A 84 2.28 15.63 -0.56
C LYS A 84 1.85 14.86 -1.82
N PRO A 85 1.48 15.55 -2.91
CA PRO A 85 0.94 14.93 -4.13
C PRO A 85 1.94 14.08 -4.92
N ASP A 86 3.23 14.18 -4.62
CA ASP A 86 4.32 13.40 -5.22
C ASP A 86 4.74 12.19 -4.36
N LEU A 87 4.01 11.88 -3.28
CA LEU A 87 4.29 10.71 -2.44
C LEU A 87 3.69 9.43 -3.03
N GLY A 88 4.48 8.69 -3.80
CA GLY A 88 4.07 7.44 -4.46
C GLY A 88 3.48 6.41 -3.49
N GLU A 89 4.00 6.29 -2.27
CA GLU A 89 3.50 5.35 -1.26
C GLU A 89 2.03 5.61 -0.89
N ALA A 90 1.57 6.87 -0.91
CA ALA A 90 0.17 7.17 -0.63
C ALA A 90 -0.75 6.61 -1.72
N TYR A 91 -0.33 6.69 -2.99
CA TYR A 91 -1.06 6.12 -4.12
C TYR A 91 -1.03 4.59 -4.12
N VAL A 92 0.11 3.93 -3.83
CA VAL A 92 0.15 2.45 -3.73
C VAL A 92 -0.83 1.95 -2.69
N ASN A 93 -0.85 2.57 -1.51
CA ASN A 93 -1.70 2.10 -0.42
C ASN A 93 -3.17 2.45 -0.64
N ARG A 94 -3.50 3.59 -1.25
CA ARG A 94 -4.88 3.89 -1.67
C ARG A 94 -5.36 2.91 -2.73
N GLY A 95 -4.50 2.60 -3.71
CA GLY A 95 -4.77 1.58 -4.70
C GLY A 95 -4.99 0.20 -4.09
N ALA A 96 -4.18 -0.17 -3.09
CA ALA A 96 -4.37 -1.41 -2.32
C ALA A 96 -5.70 -1.43 -1.55
N ALA A 97 -6.13 -0.29 -0.99
CA ALA A 97 -7.44 -0.16 -0.34
C ALA A 97 -8.60 -0.29 -1.34
N TRP A 98 -8.44 0.25 -2.55
CA TRP A 98 -9.42 0.07 -3.63
C TRP A 98 -9.54 -1.36 -4.11
N VAL A 99 -8.42 -2.03 -4.36
CA VAL A 99 -8.40 -3.47 -4.63
C VAL A 99 -9.04 -4.22 -3.47
N GLY A 100 -8.73 -3.80 -2.22
CA GLY A 100 -9.40 -4.12 -0.96
C GLY A 100 -10.91 -4.23 -1.05
N ALA A 101 -11.49 -3.12 -1.50
CA ALA A 101 -12.91 -2.91 -1.68
C ALA A 101 -13.45 -3.46 -3.02
N ARG A 102 -12.67 -4.24 -3.77
CA ARG A 102 -12.99 -4.76 -5.12
C ARG A 102 -13.23 -3.68 -6.18
N ARG A 103 -12.71 -2.47 -5.95
CA ARG A 103 -12.69 -1.36 -6.89
C ARG A 103 -11.42 -1.40 -7.72
N TYR A 104 -11.31 -2.42 -8.58
CA TYR A 104 -10.05 -2.76 -9.24
C TYR A 104 -9.58 -1.70 -10.24
N ALA A 105 -10.49 -1.06 -10.98
CA ALA A 105 -10.14 0.00 -11.93
C ALA A 105 -9.56 1.25 -11.24
N ASP A 106 -10.16 1.65 -10.11
CA ASP A 106 -9.64 2.75 -9.29
C ASP A 106 -8.27 2.40 -8.69
N GLY A 107 -8.13 1.15 -8.22
CA GLY A 107 -6.87 0.63 -7.71
C GLY A 107 -5.76 0.65 -8.76
N LEU A 108 -6.06 0.20 -9.98
CA LEU A 108 -5.13 0.19 -11.10
C LEU A 108 -4.65 1.60 -11.46
N ALA A 109 -5.55 2.59 -11.48
CA ALA A 109 -5.21 3.98 -11.76
C ALA A 109 -4.22 4.54 -10.73
N ASP A 110 -4.50 4.34 -9.44
CA ASP A 110 -3.63 4.79 -8.35
C ASP A 110 -2.27 4.09 -8.37
N ILE A 111 -2.24 2.78 -8.58
CA ILE A 111 -0.99 2.02 -8.58
C ILE A 111 -0.11 2.40 -9.77
N ASN A 112 -0.69 2.65 -10.95
CA ASN A 112 0.05 3.19 -12.09
C ASN A 112 0.66 4.55 -11.76
N ARG A 113 -0.13 5.44 -11.15
CA ARG A 113 0.37 6.76 -10.73
C ARG A 113 1.51 6.65 -9.74
N ALA A 114 1.43 5.71 -8.80
CA ALA A 114 2.51 5.47 -7.84
C ALA A 114 3.81 5.03 -8.53
N LEU A 115 3.72 4.11 -9.49
CA LEU A 115 4.88 3.64 -10.25
C LEU A 115 5.53 4.75 -11.09
N GLU A 116 4.74 5.68 -11.63
CA GLU A 116 5.26 6.87 -12.34
C GLU A 116 5.99 7.84 -11.40
N LEU A 117 5.46 8.06 -10.19
CA LEU A 117 6.07 8.93 -9.18
C LEU A 117 7.32 8.32 -8.55
N GLY A 118 7.44 7.00 -8.60
CA GLY A 118 8.48 6.25 -7.90
C GLY A 118 8.04 5.90 -6.48
N VAL A 119 8.47 4.71 -6.03
CA VAL A 119 8.18 4.17 -4.69
C VAL A 119 9.39 3.42 -4.18
N SER A 120 9.54 3.38 -2.86
CA SER A 120 10.61 2.63 -2.19
C SER A 120 10.50 1.11 -2.32
N GLU A 121 9.27 0.58 -2.44
CA GLU A 121 8.97 -0.85 -2.54
C GLU A 121 8.18 -1.18 -3.82
N PRO A 122 8.78 -1.03 -5.02
CA PRO A 122 8.07 -1.20 -6.30
C PRO A 122 7.50 -2.60 -6.48
N GLU A 123 8.10 -3.63 -5.91
CA GLU A 123 7.59 -5.00 -5.96
C GLU A 123 6.16 -5.10 -5.40
N LYS A 124 5.85 -4.34 -4.35
CA LYS A 124 4.52 -4.30 -3.73
C LYS A 124 3.50 -3.62 -4.63
N ALA A 125 3.92 -2.55 -5.32
CA ALA A 125 3.09 -1.88 -6.31
C ALA A 125 2.74 -2.83 -7.48
N TYR A 126 3.72 -3.51 -8.06
CA TYR A 126 3.46 -4.51 -9.11
C TYR A 126 2.54 -5.64 -8.63
N TYR A 127 2.76 -6.16 -7.42
CA TYR A 127 1.86 -7.19 -6.85
C TYR A 127 0.41 -6.70 -6.69
N ASN A 128 0.21 -5.48 -6.19
CA ASN A 128 -1.15 -4.91 -6.08
C ASN A 128 -1.76 -4.66 -7.45
N ARG A 129 -0.96 -4.26 -8.43
CA ARG A 129 -1.42 -4.06 -9.80
C ARG A 129 -1.84 -5.38 -10.44
N ALA A 130 -1.08 -6.45 -10.18
CA ALA A 130 -1.45 -7.80 -10.59
C ALA A 130 -2.79 -8.25 -10.00
N LEU A 131 -3.01 -8.01 -8.71
CA LEU A 131 -4.31 -8.28 -8.06
C LEU A 131 -5.46 -7.47 -8.68
N ALA A 132 -5.21 -6.21 -9.04
CA ALA A 132 -6.20 -5.39 -9.73
C ALA A 132 -6.52 -5.95 -11.13
N HIS A 133 -5.51 -6.32 -11.91
CA HIS A 133 -5.69 -6.93 -13.22
C HIS A 133 -6.43 -8.28 -13.13
N GLU A 134 -6.11 -9.13 -12.14
CA GLU A 134 -6.80 -10.39 -11.90
C GLU A 134 -8.29 -10.16 -11.57
N GLY A 135 -8.58 -9.16 -10.72
CA GLY A 135 -9.96 -8.75 -10.42
C GLY A 135 -10.74 -8.19 -11.62
N LEU A 136 -10.03 -7.72 -12.64
CA LEU A 136 -10.57 -7.28 -13.93
C LEU A 136 -10.53 -8.37 -15.01
N GLU A 137 -10.17 -9.59 -14.65
CA GLU A 137 -10.00 -10.75 -15.56
C GLU A 137 -8.92 -10.57 -16.64
N ASP A 138 -8.04 -9.58 -16.50
CA ASP A 138 -6.84 -9.41 -17.34
C ASP A 138 -5.69 -10.28 -16.81
N LEU A 139 -5.87 -11.59 -16.94
CA LEU A 139 -4.91 -12.58 -16.44
C LEU A 139 -3.53 -12.45 -17.08
N ARG A 140 -3.46 -11.94 -18.33
CA ARG A 140 -2.19 -11.74 -19.01
C ARG A 140 -1.39 -10.62 -18.36
N ALA A 141 -2.01 -9.47 -18.09
CA ALA A 141 -1.33 -8.37 -17.40
C ALA A 141 -0.98 -8.78 -15.95
N ALA A 142 -1.88 -9.46 -15.25
CA ALA A 142 -1.64 -9.96 -13.90
C ALA A 142 -0.39 -10.86 -13.83
N TYR A 143 -0.25 -11.80 -14.77
CA TYR A 143 0.92 -12.68 -14.87
C TYR A 143 2.23 -11.89 -15.00
N PHE A 144 2.28 -10.88 -15.88
CA PHE A 144 3.50 -10.10 -16.07
C PHE A 144 3.84 -9.25 -14.85
N ASP A 145 2.84 -8.68 -14.18
CA ASP A 145 3.05 -7.89 -12.97
C ASP A 145 3.51 -8.77 -11.79
N TYR A 146 2.92 -9.96 -11.60
CA TYR A 146 3.43 -10.90 -10.61
C TYR A 146 4.87 -11.33 -10.91
N ARG A 147 5.21 -11.59 -12.18
CA ARG A 147 6.59 -11.88 -12.57
C ARG A 147 7.52 -10.73 -12.26
N LYS A 148 7.09 -9.49 -12.51
CA LYS A 148 7.91 -8.32 -12.21
C LYS A 148 8.12 -8.16 -10.71
N ALA A 149 7.10 -8.41 -9.89
CA ALA A 149 7.23 -8.44 -8.43
C ALA A 149 8.25 -9.50 -7.96
N VAL A 150 8.23 -10.71 -8.53
CA VAL A 150 9.24 -11.75 -8.22
C VAL A 150 10.64 -11.36 -8.68
N GLU A 151 10.78 -10.74 -9.86
CA GLU A 151 12.07 -10.26 -10.38
C GLU A 151 12.69 -9.21 -9.43
N LEU A 152 11.88 -8.28 -8.93
CA LEU A 152 12.32 -7.22 -8.03
C LEU A 152 12.63 -7.74 -6.62
N LYS A 153 11.90 -8.77 -6.16
CA LYS A 153 12.10 -9.36 -4.83
C LYS A 153 11.91 -10.89 -4.84
N PRO A 154 12.97 -11.65 -5.19
CA PRO A 154 12.89 -13.10 -5.37
C PRO A 154 12.64 -13.91 -4.10
N ASP A 155 12.85 -13.34 -2.92
CA ASP A 155 12.60 -13.97 -1.61
C ASP A 155 11.19 -13.69 -1.07
N TRP A 156 10.39 -12.86 -1.75
CA TRP A 156 9.03 -12.54 -1.37
C TRP A 156 8.03 -13.57 -1.93
N ALA A 157 7.55 -14.45 -1.04
CA ALA A 157 6.72 -15.60 -1.40
C ALA A 157 5.34 -15.30 -2.04
N PRO A 158 4.58 -14.24 -1.68
CA PRO A 158 3.23 -14.02 -2.20
C PRO A 158 3.12 -14.02 -3.74
N PRO A 159 3.82 -13.17 -4.51
CA PRO A 159 3.71 -13.20 -5.98
C PRO A 159 4.13 -14.56 -6.59
N GLN A 160 5.03 -15.32 -5.95
CA GLN A 160 5.41 -16.66 -6.42
C GLN A 160 4.26 -17.66 -6.28
N LYS A 161 3.53 -17.61 -5.16
CA LYS A 161 2.33 -18.43 -4.95
C LYS A 161 1.26 -18.12 -5.98
N GLU A 162 1.06 -16.84 -6.29
CA GLU A 162 0.07 -16.45 -7.30
C GLU A 162 0.49 -16.93 -8.70
N LEU A 163 1.76 -16.80 -9.08
CA LEU A 163 2.29 -17.29 -10.36
C LEU A 163 2.14 -18.80 -10.55
N ALA A 164 2.27 -19.59 -9.49
CA ALA A 164 2.16 -21.05 -9.57
C ALA A 164 0.77 -21.52 -10.03
N ARG A 165 -0.24 -20.64 -9.98
CA ARG A 165 -1.62 -20.92 -10.45
C ARG A 165 -1.80 -20.71 -11.95
N PHE A 166 -0.87 -20.01 -12.61
CA PHE A 166 -0.97 -19.70 -14.04
C PHE A 166 -0.45 -20.87 -14.88
N THR A 167 -1.24 -21.28 -15.88
CA THR A 167 -0.79 -22.19 -16.94
C THR A 167 -0.38 -21.36 -18.15
N VAL A 168 0.87 -21.52 -18.60
CA VAL A 168 1.37 -20.85 -19.80
C VAL A 168 1.35 -21.82 -20.98
N GLU A 169 0.37 -21.66 -21.86
CA GLU A 169 0.34 -22.39 -23.13
C GLU A 169 1.19 -21.65 -24.17
N ARG A 170 2.19 -22.33 -24.72
CA ARG A 170 2.90 -21.84 -25.90
C ARG A 170 2.03 -22.12 -27.13
N ARG A 171 1.58 -21.07 -27.81
CA ARG A 171 0.99 -21.18 -29.15
C ARG A 171 2.09 -21.11 -30.21
#